data_AF-A0A6L5FS03-F1
#
_entry.id   AF-A0A6L5FS03-F1
#
_cell.length_a   1.000
_cell.length_b   1.000
_cell.length_c   1.000
_cell.angle_alpha   90.00
_cell.angle_beta   90.00
_cell.angle_gamma   90.00
#
_symmetry.space_group_name_H-M   'P 1'
#
loop_
_entity.id
_entity.type
_entity.pdbx_description
1 polymer ?
#
loop_
_entity_poly.entity_id
_entity_poly.type
_entity_poly.pdbx_seq_one_letter_code
_entity_poly.pdbx_strand_id
1 'polypeptide(L)'
;MGSLSIWHWIVVIAVVLLLFGRGKISELMGDMAQGIKAFKKGMQDDDKTAAAPDAPVKSIDHQQPADAGQPNADLRQRAQAERKFEGSAS
;
A
#
# COMPACT_ATOMS: atom_id res chain seq x y z
N MET A 1 18.33 18.93 -37.91
CA MET A 1 19.19 18.27 -36.90
C MET A 1 18.28 17.66 -35.83
N GLY A 2 17.56 16.59 -36.19
CA GLY A 2 16.54 15.92 -35.35
C GLY A 2 17.21 15.05 -34.30
N SER A 3 17.87 15.71 -33.36
CA SER A 3 18.49 15.09 -32.21
C SER A 3 17.44 14.31 -31.43
N LEU A 4 17.68 13.00 -31.28
CA LEU A 4 17.06 12.12 -30.30
C LEU A 4 15.65 11.60 -30.67
N SER A 5 15.59 10.83 -31.76
CA SER A 5 14.46 9.94 -32.06
C SER A 5 14.09 9.11 -30.82
N ILE A 6 12.79 9.01 -30.52
CA ILE A 6 12.23 8.21 -29.41
C ILE A 6 12.79 6.78 -29.38
N TRP A 7 13.18 6.27 -30.55
CA TRP A 7 13.88 4.98 -30.70
C TRP A 7 15.19 4.87 -29.91
N HIS A 8 15.96 5.95 -29.78
CA HIS A 8 17.20 5.96 -29.01
C HIS A 8 16.93 5.77 -27.51
N TRP A 9 15.91 6.44 -26.98
CA TRP A 9 15.56 6.34 -25.56
C TRP A 9 15.10 4.93 -25.16
N ILE A 10 14.39 4.21 -26.05
CA ILE A 10 14.03 2.81 -25.83
C ILE A 10 15.28 1.93 -25.70
N VAL A 11 16.26 2.11 -26.59
CA VAL A 11 17.51 1.34 -26.57
C VAL A 11 18.33 1.65 -25.30
N VAL A 12 18.40 2.92 -24.90
CA VAL A 12 19.10 3.33 -23.67
C VAL A 12 18.46 2.71 -22.44
N ILE A 13 17.13 2.76 -22.32
CA ILE A 13 16.41 2.14 -21.19
C ILE A 13 16.62 0.62 -21.17
N ALA A 14 16.60 -0.04 -22.33
CA ALA A 14 16.86 -1.47 -22.42
C ALA A 14 18.26 -1.84 -21.89
N VAL A 15 19.28 -1.06 -22.26
CA VAL A 15 20.66 -1.27 -21.79
C VAL A 15 20.78 -1.01 -20.29
N VAL A 16 20.18 0.07 -19.76
CA VAL A 16 20.19 0.37 -18.32
C VAL A 16 19.50 -0.73 -17.52
N LEU A 17 18.34 -1.23 -17.98
CA LEU A 17 17.65 -2.35 -17.34
C LEU A 17 18.49 -3.64 -17.35
N LEU A 18 19.30 -3.86 -18.38
CA LEU A 18 20.20 -5.02 -18.47
C LEU A 18 21.40 -4.90 -17.52
N LEU A 19 22.02 -3.71 -17.41
CA LEU A 19 23.16 -3.48 -16.53
C LEU A 19 22.78 -3.50 -15.04
N PHE A 20 21.67 -2.85 -14.69
CA PHE A 20 21.23 -2.72 -13.30
C PHE A 20 20.31 -3.88 -12.86
N GLY A 21 19.70 -4.58 -13.81
CA GLY A 21 18.74 -5.64 -13.56
C GLY A 21 17.39 -5.12 -13.04
N ARG A 22 16.34 -5.94 -13.19
CA ARG A 22 14.97 -5.58 -12.78
C ARG A 22 14.77 -5.37 -11.27
N GLY A 23 15.58 -6.03 -10.44
CA GLY A 23 15.43 -6.01 -8.98
C GLY A 23 15.80 -4.65 -8.37
N LYS A 24 16.93 -4.07 -8.77
CA LYS A 24 17.44 -2.81 -8.21
C LYS A 24 16.60 -1.60 -8.63
N ILE A 25 16.16 -1.57 -9.89
CA ILE A 25 15.34 -0.48 -10.42
C ILE A 25 13.94 -0.48 -9.77
N SER A 26 13.34 -1.64 -9.54
CA SER A 26 12.02 -1.72 -8.90
C SER A 26 12.05 -1.24 -7.44
N GLU A 27 13.12 -1.56 -6.71
CA GLU A 27 13.28 -1.16 -5.30
C GLU A 27 13.53 0.34 -5.17
N LEU A 28 14.44 0.90 -5.99
CA LEU A 28 14.71 2.34 -6.06
C LEU A 28 13.50 3.14 -6.57
N MET A 29 12.80 2.64 -7.59
CA MET A 29 11.61 3.31 -8.11
C MET A 29 10.43 3.24 -7.14
N GLY A 30 10.34 2.20 -6.30
CA GLY A 30 9.35 2.12 -5.22
C GLY A 30 9.54 3.23 -4.18
N ASP A 31 10.77 3.42 -3.69
CA ASP A 31 11.10 4.45 -2.71
C ASP A 31 10.93 5.88 -3.28
N MET A 32 11.41 6.10 -4.51
CA MET A 32 11.20 7.34 -5.25
C MET A 32 9.70 7.63 -5.50
N ALA A 33 8.91 6.61 -5.88
CA ALA A 33 7.48 6.75 -6.10
C ALA A 33 6.73 7.10 -4.80
N GLN A 34 7.14 6.53 -3.66
CA GLN A 34 6.59 6.88 -2.35
C GLN A 34 6.85 8.36 -2.02
N GLY A 35 8.07 8.86 -2.22
CA GLY A 35 8.40 10.26 -2.00
C GLY A 35 7.61 11.22 -2.89
N ILE A 36 7.52 10.92 -4.20
CA ILE A 36 6.74 11.73 -5.15
C ILE A 36 5.23 11.67 -4.83
N LYS A 37 4.71 10.51 -4.42
CA LYS A 37 3.30 10.35 -4.03
C LYS A 37 2.97 11.12 -2.76
N ALA A 38 3.86 11.14 -1.77
CA ALA A 38 3.70 11.94 -0.55
C ALA A 38 3.72 13.45 -0.87
N PHE A 39 4.64 13.89 -1.73
CA PHE A 39 4.71 15.27 -2.20
C PHE A 39 3.43 15.69 -2.94
N LYS A 40 2.96 14.85 -3.88
CA LYS A 40 1.72 15.11 -4.63
C LYS A 40 0.46 15.01 -3.76
N LYS A 41 0.46 14.15 -2.75
CA LYS A 41 -0.63 14.07 -1.75
C LYS A 41 -0.65 15.33 -0.92
N GLY A 42 0.49 15.79 -0.39
CA GLY A 42 0.60 17.01 0.40
C GLY A 42 0.19 18.26 -0.38
N MET A 43 0.60 18.38 -1.64
CA MET A 43 0.21 19.50 -2.50
C MET A 43 -1.29 19.48 -2.85
N GLN A 44 -1.88 18.30 -3.07
CA GLN A 44 -3.34 18.17 -3.24
C GLN A 44 -4.12 18.36 -1.93
N ASP A 45 -3.52 18.08 -0.78
CA ASP A 45 -4.13 18.30 0.53
C ASP A 45 -4.19 19.79 0.86
N ASP A 46 -3.21 20.58 0.42
CA ASP A 46 -3.23 22.04 0.50
C ASP A 46 -4.37 22.64 -0.36
N ASP A 47 -4.56 22.12 -1.58
CA ASP A 47 -5.69 22.47 -2.46
C ASP A 47 -7.05 21.98 -1.93
N LYS A 48 -7.09 20.83 -1.24
CA LYS A 48 -8.33 20.20 -0.75
C LYS A 48 -8.67 20.55 0.71
N THR A 49 -7.75 21.12 1.49
CA THR A 49 -7.97 21.62 2.86
C THR A 49 -8.86 22.87 2.89
N ALA A 50 -9.09 23.52 1.74
CA ALA A 50 -10.19 24.46 1.57
C ALA A 50 -11.59 23.78 1.56
N ALA A 51 -11.67 22.44 1.52
CA ALA A 51 -12.93 21.68 1.45
C ALA A 51 -12.87 20.33 2.22
N ALA A 52 -13.22 20.41 3.52
CA ALA A 52 -13.72 19.38 4.44
C ALA A 52 -12.69 18.56 5.27
N PRO A 53 -12.90 18.47 6.61
CA PRO A 53 -12.15 17.59 7.50
C PRO A 53 -12.69 16.14 7.49
N ASP A 54 -11.88 15.24 8.05
CA ASP A 54 -12.19 13.86 8.45
C ASP A 54 -12.12 12.75 7.37
N ALA A 55 -10.94 12.13 7.27
CA ALA A 55 -10.85 10.69 7.05
C ALA A 55 -9.61 10.14 7.80
N PRO A 56 -9.77 9.14 8.69
CA PRO A 56 -8.66 8.57 9.43
C PRO A 56 -7.69 7.89 8.46
N VAL A 57 -6.42 8.28 8.57
CA VAL A 57 -5.29 7.74 7.84
C VAL A 57 -5.24 6.24 8.07
N LYS A 58 -5.60 5.47 7.04
CA LYS A 58 -5.38 4.03 6.98
C LYS A 58 -3.88 3.84 6.80
N SER A 59 -3.17 3.77 7.94
CA SER A 59 -1.74 3.50 7.99
C SER A 59 -1.43 2.27 7.18
N ILE A 60 -0.47 2.44 6.28
CA ILE A 60 0.32 1.45 5.56
C ILE A 60 0.26 0.06 6.21
N ASP A 61 -0.44 -0.85 5.53
CA ASP A 61 -0.41 -2.29 5.72
C ASP A 61 0.98 -2.77 5.31
N HIS A 62 1.94 -2.67 6.24
CA HIS A 62 3.11 -3.54 6.24
C HIS A 62 2.63 -4.90 6.71
N GLN A 63 2.22 -5.73 5.74
CA GLN A 63 2.44 -7.17 5.71
C GLN A 63 2.60 -7.81 7.10
N GLN A 64 1.47 -8.03 7.76
CA GLN A 64 1.41 -8.95 8.88
C GLN A 64 1.71 -10.35 8.32
N PRO A 65 2.83 -11.02 8.70
CA PRO A 65 3.05 -12.40 8.31
C PRO A 65 1.87 -13.21 8.84
N ALA A 66 1.15 -13.81 7.90
CA ALA A 66 0.08 -14.75 8.17
C ALA A 66 0.67 -16.05 8.72
N ASP A 67 1.20 -16.01 9.95
CA ASP A 67 1.43 -17.19 10.78
C ASP A 67 1.78 -16.76 12.21
N ALA A 68 0.78 -16.35 12.99
CA ALA A 68 0.78 -16.44 14.45
C ALA A 68 -0.52 -15.84 15.03
N GLY A 69 -1.51 -16.69 15.23
CA GLY A 69 -2.46 -16.51 16.32
C GLY A 69 -3.91 -16.49 15.92
N GLN A 70 -4.71 -17.30 16.64
CA GLN A 70 -5.97 -16.78 17.18
C GLN A 70 -6.46 -17.60 18.39
N PRO A 71 -5.78 -17.53 19.55
CA PRO A 71 -6.38 -17.94 20.83
C PRO A 71 -7.62 -17.10 21.20
N ASN A 72 -7.82 -15.95 20.55
CA ASN A 72 -8.86 -14.98 20.91
C ASN A 72 -10.18 -15.18 20.14
N ALA A 73 -10.15 -15.87 19.00
CA ALA A 73 -11.35 -16.18 18.22
C ALA A 73 -12.17 -17.28 18.90
N ASP A 74 -11.49 -18.26 19.51
CA ASP A 74 -12.09 -19.40 20.20
C ASP A 74 -12.86 -18.97 21.46
N LEU A 75 -12.27 -18.11 22.30
CA LEU A 75 -12.95 -17.58 23.50
C LEU A 75 -14.21 -16.76 23.15
N ARG A 76 -14.19 -16.00 22.04
CA ARG A 76 -15.34 -15.20 21.61
C ARG A 76 -16.44 -16.04 20.98
N GLN A 77 -16.12 -17.19 20.40
CA GLN A 77 -17.12 -18.14 19.89
C GLN A 77 -17.79 -18.90 21.04
N ARG A 78 -17.02 -19.35 22.03
CA ARG A 78 -17.55 -20.05 23.20
C ARG A 78 -18.48 -19.17 24.04
N ALA A 79 -18.11 -17.91 24.27
CA ALA A 79 -18.97 -16.94 24.97
C ALA A 79 -20.24 -16.54 24.18
N GLN A 80 -20.23 -16.67 22.85
CA GLN A 80 -21.42 -16.42 22.01
C GLN A 80 -22.31 -17.65 21.86
N ALA A 81 -21.73 -18.85 21.92
CA ALA A 81 -22.49 -20.09 21.96
C ALA A 81 -23.32 -20.16 23.24
N GLU A 82 -22.73 -19.88 24.41
CA GLU A 82 -23.46 -19.91 25.69
C GLU A 82 -24.61 -18.89 25.71
N ARG A 83 -24.40 -17.68 25.19
CA ARG A 83 -25.47 -16.68 25.08
C ARG A 83 -26.60 -17.03 24.11
N LYS A 84 -26.35 -17.85 23.09
CA LYS A 84 -27.40 -18.33 22.17
C LYS A 84 -28.24 -19.44 22.78
N PHE A 85 -27.71 -20.24 23.70
CA PHE A 85 -28.46 -21.31 24.36
C PHE A 85 -29.32 -20.79 25.52
N GLU A 86 -28.85 -19.81 26.30
CA GLU A 86 -29.65 -19.23 27.39
C GLU A 86 -30.87 -18.42 26.92
N GLY A 87 -30.79 -17.78 25.74
CA GLY A 87 -31.90 -17.01 25.18
C GLY A 87 -33.03 -17.84 24.54
N SER A 88 -32.86 -19.17 24.44
CA SER A 88 -33.83 -20.05 23.75
C SER A 88 -34.72 -20.86 24.70
N ALA A 89 -34.55 -20.71 26.03
CA ALA A 89 -35.32 -21.43 27.04
C ALA A 89 -36.27 -20.51 27.84
N SER A 90 -36.57 -19.31 27.34
CA SER A 90 -37.64 -18.42 27.85
C SER A 90 -38.72 -18.21 26.81
#